data_AF-A0A1W1E1N4-F1
#
_entry.id   AF-A0A1W1E1N4-F1
#
_cell.length_a   1.000
_cell.length_b   1.000
_cell.length_c   1.000
_cell.angle_alpha   90.00
_cell.angle_beta   90.00
_cell.angle_gamma   90.00
#
_symmetry.space_group_name_H-M   'P 1'
#
loop_
_entity.id
_entity.type
_entity.pdbx_description
1 polymer ?
#
loop_
_entity_poly.entity_id
_entity_poly.type
_entity_poly.pdbx_seq_one_letter_code
_entity_poly.pdbx_strand_id
1 'polypeptide(L)'
;MDDLIVGNSGDEIESGKSYVVFGKTDTNTVSVSTVAQGTGGFIINGETKKDFSGYSVSSAGDVNGDGLDDLIVGAAYAAKSGKTYVVFGKTENTAVNLGAIASGTGGFVINGEKEGDKSGFSVSAAGDVNGDGLDDLIVGAFGSDSFKGKSYVIFGKTNTNAINLSQLGDDSKYTIDHQGDENNNTLVGATDTNKDEIFVAGAGNDTLTGNGGMDVFSAGTGNDTIIINASNITELEKIGAGNRANINGGGGIDTLKLDGSGLTLDFTKISNNRIKDIEKIDLTGSGDNTLKLNLNDILDASTSTNILKVLGNTGDKVNIDITKFVTNSANNITEDSVTYKIYTHSNAETNMALWIDTDLSVAQI
;
A
#
# COMPACT_ATOMS: atom_id res chain seq x y z
N MET A 1 -20.63 -9.33 2.39
CA MET A 1 -21.64 -8.34 2.77
C MET A 1 -20.99 -7.54 3.85
N ASP A 2 -20.95 -6.24 3.68
CA ASP A 2 -20.08 -5.40 4.48
C ASP A 2 -20.72 -5.10 5.82
N ASP A 3 -19.88 -4.98 6.84
CA ASP A 3 -20.28 -4.60 8.18
C ASP A 3 -20.45 -3.07 8.28
N LEU A 4 -21.13 -2.61 9.33
CA LEU A 4 -21.38 -1.19 9.58
C LEU A 4 -20.89 -0.79 10.97
N ILE A 5 -20.10 0.28 11.06
CA ILE A 5 -19.79 0.95 12.32
C ILE A 5 -20.67 2.17 12.55
N VAL A 6 -21.23 2.30 13.76
CA VAL A 6 -22.08 3.41 14.19
C VAL A 6 -21.53 4.02 15.47
N GLY A 7 -21.20 5.31 15.43
CA GLY A 7 -20.71 6.06 16.58
C GLY A 7 -21.83 6.69 17.40
N ASN A 8 -21.64 6.73 18.72
CA ASN A 8 -22.46 7.47 19.67
C ASN A 8 -21.55 8.13 20.72
N SER A 9 -21.23 9.40 20.52
CA SER A 9 -20.33 10.15 21.42
C SER A 9 -20.83 10.29 22.86
N GLY A 10 -22.11 10.02 23.12
CA GLY A 10 -22.75 10.29 24.41
C GLY A 10 -22.81 11.77 24.76
N ASP A 11 -23.24 12.06 25.99
CA ASP A 11 -23.27 13.41 26.59
C ASP A 11 -22.08 13.61 27.55
N GLU A 12 -21.94 14.79 28.16
CA GLU A 12 -20.79 15.21 29.03
C GLU A 12 -20.47 14.30 30.25
N ILE A 13 -21.23 13.25 30.49
CA ILE A 13 -21.04 12.30 31.59
C ILE A 13 -20.61 10.90 31.14
N GLU A 14 -20.65 10.62 29.83
CA GLU A 14 -20.27 9.33 29.26
C GLU A 14 -18.90 9.39 28.57
N SER A 15 -18.30 8.22 28.35
CA SER A 15 -17.05 8.09 27.58
C SER A 15 -17.27 8.00 26.07
N GLY A 16 -18.54 7.92 25.63
CA GLY A 16 -18.92 7.57 24.27
C GLY A 16 -18.85 6.07 24.01
N LYS A 17 -19.55 5.61 22.98
CA LYS A 17 -19.69 4.21 22.55
C LYS A 17 -19.75 4.14 21.03
N SER A 18 -19.28 3.05 20.46
CA SER A 18 -19.54 2.71 19.05
C SER A 18 -20.11 1.30 18.96
N TYR A 19 -20.80 0.99 17.87
CA TYR A 19 -21.41 -0.29 17.61
C TYR A 19 -20.94 -0.80 16.26
N VAL A 20 -20.52 -2.05 16.21
CA VAL A 20 -20.23 -2.76 14.97
C VAL A 20 -21.39 -3.68 14.71
N VAL A 21 -22.03 -3.53 13.56
CA VAL A 21 -23.19 -4.30 13.12
C VAL A 21 -22.75 -5.17 11.97
N PHE A 22 -22.88 -6.49 12.13
CA PHE A 22 -22.51 -7.42 11.07
C PHE A 22 -23.49 -7.36 9.91
N GLY A 23 -22.94 -7.43 8.70
CA GLY A 23 -23.66 -7.47 7.45
C GLY A 23 -24.64 -8.65 7.43
N LYS A 24 -25.85 -8.41 6.91
CA LYS A 24 -26.89 -9.43 6.83
C LYS A 24 -27.71 -9.31 5.56
N THR A 25 -28.25 -10.44 5.13
CA THR A 25 -29.02 -10.55 3.87
C THR A 25 -30.50 -10.22 4.03
N ASP A 26 -31.02 -10.27 5.26
CA ASP A 26 -32.39 -9.90 5.54
C ASP A 26 -32.55 -8.38 5.76
N THR A 27 -33.79 -7.90 5.62
CA THR A 27 -34.13 -6.49 5.77
C THR A 27 -34.70 -6.16 7.16
N ASN A 28 -34.56 -7.05 8.14
CA ASN A 28 -35.10 -6.81 9.48
C ASN A 28 -34.41 -5.60 10.12
N THR A 29 -35.09 -4.90 11.02
CA THR A 29 -34.45 -3.81 11.77
C THR A 29 -33.37 -4.35 12.72
N VAL A 30 -32.24 -3.66 12.82
CA VAL A 30 -31.19 -3.94 13.82
C VAL A 30 -31.35 -2.98 14.99
N SER A 31 -31.36 -3.51 16.22
CA SER A 31 -31.34 -2.70 17.43
C SER A 31 -29.93 -2.61 17.99
N VAL A 32 -29.41 -1.41 18.20
CA VAL A 32 -28.10 -1.22 18.86
C VAL A 32 -28.06 -1.78 20.28
N SER A 33 -29.20 -1.92 20.95
CA SER A 33 -29.28 -2.55 22.27
C SER A 33 -29.06 -4.07 22.24
N THR A 34 -29.41 -4.75 21.14
CA THR A 34 -29.13 -6.19 20.96
C THR A 34 -27.71 -6.42 20.49
N VAL A 35 -27.18 -5.52 19.64
CA VAL A 35 -25.77 -5.49 19.25
C VAL A 35 -24.87 -5.31 20.48
N ALA A 36 -25.25 -4.43 21.40
CA ALA A 36 -24.54 -4.26 22.69
C ALA A 36 -24.50 -5.52 23.56
N GLN A 37 -25.44 -6.45 23.34
CA GLN A 37 -25.51 -7.75 24.01
C GLN A 37 -24.84 -8.87 23.21
N GLY A 38 -24.13 -8.53 22.12
CA GLY A 38 -23.39 -9.48 21.29
C GLY A 38 -24.23 -10.18 20.23
N THR A 39 -25.41 -9.67 19.87
CA THR A 39 -26.25 -10.25 18.81
C THR A 39 -26.11 -9.46 17.51
N GLY A 40 -25.58 -10.10 16.47
CA GLY A 40 -25.41 -9.49 15.14
C GLY A 40 -24.33 -8.41 15.10
N GLY A 41 -23.33 -8.50 15.97
CA GLY A 41 -22.26 -7.51 16.11
C GLY A 41 -21.81 -7.34 17.56
N PHE A 42 -21.09 -6.26 17.86
CA PHE A 42 -20.56 -5.96 19.19
C PHE A 42 -20.49 -4.45 19.49
N ILE A 43 -20.31 -4.12 20.77
CA ILE A 43 -20.11 -2.74 21.25
C ILE A 43 -18.64 -2.45 21.52
N ILE A 44 -18.23 -1.21 21.25
CA ILE A 44 -16.95 -0.62 21.62
C ILE A 44 -17.22 0.45 22.69
N ASN A 45 -16.74 0.24 23.91
CA ASN A 45 -16.91 1.17 25.01
C ASN A 45 -15.74 2.17 25.07
N GLY A 46 -16.06 3.46 25.24
CA GLY A 46 -15.07 4.52 25.40
C GLY A 46 -14.20 4.37 26.65
N GLU A 47 -12.98 4.91 26.58
CA GLU A 47 -11.95 4.80 27.63
C GLU A 47 -12.29 5.62 28.88
N THR A 48 -12.42 6.94 28.75
CA THR A 48 -12.67 7.86 29.87
C THR A 48 -13.88 8.75 29.62
N LYS A 49 -14.59 9.14 30.68
CA LYS A 49 -15.70 10.11 30.59
C LYS A 49 -15.23 11.41 29.96
N LYS A 50 -16.08 12.01 29.12
CA LYS A 50 -15.80 13.25 28.37
C LYS A 50 -14.76 13.13 27.25
N ASP A 51 -14.34 11.92 26.91
CA ASP A 51 -13.52 11.70 25.72
C ASP A 51 -14.34 11.81 24.42
N PHE A 52 -15.67 11.64 24.52
CA PHE A 52 -16.63 11.65 23.41
C PHE A 52 -16.22 10.72 22.27
N SER A 53 -15.73 9.52 22.62
CA SER A 53 -15.36 8.51 21.62
C SER A 53 -16.57 8.11 20.78
N GLY A 54 -16.35 7.88 19.48
CA GLY A 54 -17.45 7.61 18.54
C GLY A 54 -18.10 8.86 17.96
N TYR A 55 -17.49 10.05 18.15
CA TYR A 55 -17.87 11.27 17.43
C TYR A 55 -17.61 11.15 15.92
N SER A 56 -16.52 10.49 15.55
CA SER A 56 -16.18 10.12 14.18
C SER A 56 -15.73 8.66 14.19
N VAL A 57 -16.26 7.87 13.24
CA VAL A 57 -15.93 6.45 13.07
C VAL A 57 -15.80 6.15 11.59
N SER A 58 -14.97 5.16 11.24
CA SER A 58 -14.79 4.67 9.87
C SER A 58 -14.35 3.21 9.90
N SER A 59 -14.59 2.47 8.81
CA SER A 59 -13.74 1.32 8.49
C SER A 59 -12.31 1.83 8.24
N ALA A 60 -11.31 1.03 8.56
CA ALA A 60 -9.91 1.30 8.31
C ALA A 60 -9.33 0.48 7.15
N GLY A 61 -10.05 -0.53 6.66
CA GLY A 61 -9.44 -1.62 5.88
C GLY A 61 -8.60 -2.54 6.77
N ASP A 62 -7.81 -3.43 6.19
CA ASP A 62 -6.96 -4.38 6.93
C ASP A 62 -5.60 -3.72 7.26
N VAL A 63 -5.54 -2.99 8.39
CA VAL A 63 -4.36 -2.19 8.73
C VAL A 63 -3.27 -3.02 9.41
N ASN A 64 -3.57 -4.27 9.77
CA ASN A 64 -2.65 -5.18 10.47
C ASN A 64 -2.27 -6.42 9.65
N GLY A 65 -2.91 -6.64 8.50
CA GLY A 65 -2.61 -7.72 7.55
C GLY A 65 -3.15 -9.09 7.99
N ASP A 66 -4.18 -9.14 8.83
CA ASP A 66 -4.77 -10.40 9.31
C ASP A 66 -5.94 -10.91 8.46
N GLY A 67 -6.32 -10.15 7.43
CA GLY A 67 -7.40 -10.45 6.50
C GLY A 67 -8.79 -10.01 6.97
N LEU A 68 -8.89 -9.26 8.06
CA LEU A 68 -10.13 -8.66 8.56
C LEU A 68 -10.06 -7.14 8.51
N ASP A 69 -11.14 -6.50 8.06
CA ASP A 69 -11.25 -5.05 8.13
C ASP A 69 -11.23 -4.57 9.59
N ASP A 70 -10.33 -3.62 9.84
CA ASP A 70 -10.17 -2.91 11.10
C ASP A 70 -11.04 -1.66 11.16
N LEU A 71 -11.11 -1.04 12.35
CA LEU A 71 -12.03 0.06 12.62
C LEU A 71 -11.29 1.25 13.23
N ILE A 72 -11.72 2.46 12.86
CA ILE A 72 -11.22 3.71 13.43
C ILE A 72 -12.28 4.35 14.31
N VAL A 73 -11.90 4.72 15.53
CA VAL A 73 -12.76 5.45 16.48
C VAL A 73 -12.05 6.71 16.95
N GLY A 74 -12.60 7.87 16.58
CA GLY A 74 -12.14 9.18 17.02
C GLY A 74 -12.66 9.56 18.40
N ALA A 75 -11.80 10.14 19.24
CA ALA A 75 -12.10 10.68 20.56
C ALA A 75 -11.41 12.05 20.73
N ALA A 76 -11.90 13.04 19.98
CA ALA A 76 -11.27 14.35 19.82
C ALA A 76 -11.08 15.16 21.11
N TYR A 77 -11.75 14.78 22.19
CA TYR A 77 -11.71 15.48 23.47
C TYR A 77 -10.88 14.74 24.53
N ALA A 78 -10.43 13.52 24.21
CA ALA A 78 -9.60 12.71 25.11
C ALA A 78 -8.25 13.38 25.38
N ALA A 79 -7.79 13.34 26.64
CA ALA A 79 -6.49 13.86 27.08
C ALA A 79 -6.17 15.31 26.62
N LYS A 80 -7.20 16.10 26.32
CA LYS A 80 -7.17 17.47 25.76
C LYS A 80 -6.57 17.64 24.35
N SER A 81 -5.61 16.82 23.94
CA SER A 81 -5.06 16.81 22.57
C SER A 81 -5.90 16.03 21.57
N GLY A 82 -6.75 15.13 22.07
CA GLY A 82 -7.52 14.17 21.28
C GLY A 82 -6.79 12.84 21.13
N LYS A 83 -7.55 11.76 20.96
CA LYS A 83 -7.05 10.42 20.66
C LYS A 83 -7.82 9.84 19.48
N THR A 84 -7.16 8.94 18.75
CA THR A 84 -7.81 8.03 17.79
C THR A 84 -7.44 6.61 18.16
N TYR A 85 -8.38 5.69 18.04
CA TYR A 85 -8.16 4.27 18.30
C TYR A 85 -8.35 3.49 17.01
N VAL A 86 -7.40 2.61 16.73
CA VAL A 86 -7.54 1.58 15.72
C VAL A 86 -7.90 0.30 16.47
N VAL A 87 -9.07 -0.24 16.18
CA VAL A 87 -9.60 -1.47 16.77
C VAL A 87 -9.48 -2.55 15.72
N PHE A 88 -8.72 -3.60 16.01
CA PHE A 88 -8.55 -4.68 15.05
C PHE A 88 -9.85 -5.45 14.84
N GLY A 89 -10.08 -5.83 13.59
CA GLY A 89 -11.18 -6.66 13.13
C GLY A 89 -11.20 -7.98 13.88
N LYS A 90 -12.40 -8.53 14.09
CA LYS A 90 -12.56 -9.82 14.73
C LYS A 90 -13.90 -10.44 14.37
N THR A 91 -13.97 -11.77 14.51
CA THR A 91 -15.18 -12.55 14.18
C THR A 91 -16.11 -12.73 15.38
N GLU A 92 -15.62 -12.45 16.57
CA GLU A 92 -16.28 -12.67 17.84
C GLU A 92 -17.09 -11.46 18.28
N ASN A 93 -18.27 -11.70 18.85
CA ASN A 93 -19.20 -10.63 19.23
C ASN A 93 -18.93 -10.04 20.63
N THR A 94 -17.75 -10.28 21.19
CA THR A 94 -17.42 -9.81 22.54
C THR A 94 -17.24 -8.29 22.54
N ALA A 95 -17.65 -7.62 23.63
CA ALA A 95 -17.45 -6.17 23.74
C ALA A 95 -15.95 -5.81 23.72
N VAL A 96 -15.63 -4.70 23.08
CA VAL A 96 -14.29 -4.09 23.08
C VAL A 96 -14.29 -2.89 24.02
N ASN A 97 -13.18 -2.66 24.72
CA ASN A 97 -12.99 -1.47 25.55
C ASN A 97 -11.78 -0.69 25.04
N LEU A 98 -11.95 0.60 24.74
CA LEU A 98 -10.86 1.42 24.20
C LEU A 98 -9.66 1.56 25.16
N GLY A 99 -9.87 1.38 26.46
CA GLY A 99 -8.75 1.29 27.42
C GLY A 99 -7.84 0.07 27.20
N ALA A 100 -8.38 -1.05 26.72
CA ALA A 100 -7.59 -2.23 26.34
C ALA A 100 -6.79 -1.96 25.05
N ILE A 101 -7.41 -1.28 24.09
CA ILE A 101 -6.76 -0.83 22.85
C ILE A 101 -5.60 0.13 23.16
N ALA A 102 -5.83 1.09 24.06
CA ALA A 102 -4.78 2.01 24.52
C ALA A 102 -3.60 1.30 25.21
N SER A 103 -3.87 0.12 25.78
CA SER A 103 -2.86 -0.74 26.41
C SER A 103 -2.24 -1.75 25.44
N GLY A 104 -2.56 -1.65 24.14
CA GLY A 104 -1.99 -2.48 23.08
C GLY A 104 -2.62 -3.86 22.93
N THR A 105 -3.86 -4.06 23.38
CA THR A 105 -4.59 -5.32 23.20
C THR A 105 -5.73 -5.14 22.20
N GLY A 106 -5.69 -5.89 21.08
CA GLY A 106 -6.75 -5.87 20.06
C GLY A 106 -6.76 -4.62 19.18
N GLY A 107 -5.63 -3.92 19.08
CA GLY A 107 -5.48 -2.68 18.31
C GLY A 107 -4.42 -1.75 18.92
N PHE A 108 -4.41 -0.49 18.49
CA PHE A 108 -3.50 0.53 19.01
C PHE A 108 -4.15 1.92 19.09
N VAL A 109 -3.53 2.80 19.87
CA VAL A 109 -3.97 4.20 20.03
C VAL A 109 -3.01 5.16 19.34
N ILE A 110 -3.56 6.23 18.80
CA ILE A 110 -2.86 7.38 18.24
C ILE A 110 -3.15 8.58 19.16
N ASN A 111 -2.12 9.07 19.85
CA ASN A 111 -2.22 10.19 20.76
C ASN A 111 -1.95 11.51 20.03
N GLY A 112 -2.84 12.49 20.20
CA GLY A 112 -2.74 13.81 19.58
C GLY A 112 -1.47 14.57 19.96
N GLU A 113 -1.03 15.46 19.07
CA GLU A 113 0.26 16.16 19.15
C GLU A 113 0.31 17.16 20.32
N LYS A 114 -0.62 18.12 20.37
CA LYS A 114 -0.65 19.20 21.37
C LYS A 114 -2.05 19.40 21.97
N GLU A 115 -2.10 19.97 23.17
CA GLU A 115 -3.35 20.34 23.84
C GLU A 115 -4.18 21.29 22.95
N GLY A 116 -5.45 20.95 22.72
CA GLY A 116 -6.35 21.77 21.90
C GLY A 116 -6.42 21.39 20.43
N ASP A 117 -5.55 20.49 19.94
CA ASP A 117 -5.50 20.09 18.53
C ASP A 117 -6.74 19.33 18.05
N LYS A 118 -7.43 18.65 18.97
CA LYS A 118 -8.61 17.84 18.70
C LYS A 118 -8.34 16.74 17.66
N SER A 119 -7.20 16.06 17.79
CA SER A 119 -6.89 14.90 16.95
C SER A 119 -7.97 13.82 17.08
N GLY A 120 -8.39 13.25 15.95
CA GLY A 120 -9.50 12.30 15.91
C GLY A 120 -10.88 12.95 15.80
N PHE A 121 -10.94 14.24 15.46
CA PHE A 121 -12.21 14.91 15.16
C PHE A 121 -12.83 14.40 13.86
N SER A 122 -12.00 14.08 12.87
CA SER A 122 -12.38 13.38 11.65
C SER A 122 -11.41 12.23 11.42
N VAL A 123 -11.92 11.06 11.05
CA VAL A 123 -11.13 9.88 10.71
C VAL A 123 -11.67 9.24 9.44
N SER A 124 -10.79 8.63 8.64
CA SER A 124 -11.17 7.84 7.46
C SER A 124 -10.08 6.84 7.11
N ALA A 125 -10.46 5.76 6.41
CA ALA A 125 -9.49 4.94 5.70
C ALA A 125 -8.81 5.76 4.60
N ALA A 126 -7.53 5.47 4.35
CA ALA A 126 -6.78 5.98 3.21
C ALA A 126 -6.49 4.87 2.17
N GLY A 127 -6.67 3.60 2.55
CA GLY A 127 -6.18 2.44 1.80
C GLY A 127 -4.67 2.30 1.94
N ASP A 128 -4.07 1.28 1.35
CA ASP A 128 -2.61 1.11 1.29
C ASP A 128 -1.95 2.16 0.37
N VAL A 129 -1.57 3.32 0.94
CA VAL A 129 -1.01 4.45 0.17
C VAL A 129 0.50 4.33 -0.03
N ASN A 130 1.20 3.57 0.81
CA ASN A 130 2.63 3.31 0.66
C ASN A 130 2.93 1.97 -0.05
N GLY A 131 1.93 1.16 -0.36
CA GLY A 131 2.07 -0.12 -1.02
C GLY A 131 2.68 -1.20 -0.12
N ASP A 132 2.61 -1.07 1.21
CA ASP A 132 3.23 -2.05 2.11
C ASP A 132 2.38 -3.31 2.35
N GLY A 133 1.19 -3.36 1.74
CA GLY A 133 0.21 -4.44 1.88
C GLY A 133 -0.68 -4.31 3.11
N LEU A 134 -0.56 -3.23 3.89
CA LEU A 134 -1.44 -2.89 4.99
C LEU A 134 -2.22 -1.63 4.64
N ASP A 135 -3.50 -1.59 4.97
CA ASP A 135 -4.28 -0.36 4.76
C ASP A 135 -3.82 0.75 5.72
N ASP A 136 -3.78 1.99 5.20
CA ASP A 136 -3.43 3.18 5.95
C ASP A 136 -4.69 3.99 6.30
N LEU A 137 -4.51 4.95 7.20
CA LEU A 137 -5.60 5.80 7.65
C LEU A 137 -5.21 7.27 7.72
N ILE A 138 -6.22 8.14 7.69
CA ILE A 138 -6.06 9.59 7.83
C ILE A 138 -6.81 10.11 9.06
N VAL A 139 -6.11 10.94 9.84
CA VAL A 139 -6.63 11.57 11.07
C VAL A 139 -6.57 13.09 10.94
N GLY A 140 -7.70 13.76 11.17
CA GLY A 140 -7.78 15.21 11.24
C GLY A 140 -7.66 15.74 12.66
N ALA A 141 -6.88 16.81 12.81
CA ALA A 141 -6.74 17.61 14.02
C ALA A 141 -7.03 19.08 13.68
N PHE A 142 -8.31 19.43 13.63
CA PHE A 142 -8.74 20.75 13.14
C PHE A 142 -8.33 21.90 14.06
N GLY A 143 -8.08 21.63 15.35
CA GLY A 143 -7.70 22.62 16.35
C GLY A 143 -6.23 23.02 16.28
N SER A 144 -5.40 22.27 15.54
CA SER A 144 -3.95 22.49 15.47
C SER A 144 -3.60 23.88 14.95
N ASP A 145 -2.50 24.42 15.49
CA ASP A 145 -1.89 25.70 15.09
C ASP A 145 -2.88 26.87 14.99
N SER A 146 -3.72 27.03 16.02
CA SER A 146 -4.78 28.05 16.08
C SER A 146 -5.82 27.91 14.97
N PHE A 147 -6.34 26.69 14.80
CA PHE A 147 -7.35 26.34 13.79
C PHE A 147 -6.88 26.46 12.34
N LYS A 148 -5.57 26.41 12.09
CA LYS A 148 -5.06 26.14 10.73
C LYS A 148 -5.31 24.68 10.33
N GLY A 149 -5.35 23.80 11.33
CA GLY A 149 -5.59 22.38 11.17
C GLY A 149 -4.35 21.61 10.72
N LYS A 150 -4.28 20.34 11.11
CA LYS A 150 -3.33 19.35 10.60
C LYS A 150 -4.08 18.08 10.18
N SER A 151 -3.56 17.41 9.16
CA SER A 151 -3.98 16.08 8.75
C SER A 151 -2.77 15.16 8.84
N TYR A 152 -2.96 13.97 9.40
CA TYR A 152 -1.91 12.97 9.56
C TYR A 152 -2.31 11.72 8.79
N VAL A 153 -1.44 11.28 7.88
CA VAL A 153 -1.51 9.93 7.31
C VAL A 153 -0.74 9.02 8.26
N ILE A 154 -1.37 7.92 8.66
CA ILE A 154 -0.84 6.96 9.62
C ILE A 154 -0.77 5.62 8.91
N PHE A 155 0.45 5.10 8.77
CA PHE A 155 0.63 3.83 8.09
C PHE A 155 0.17 2.64 8.92
N GLY A 156 -0.38 1.65 8.23
CA GLY A 156 -0.76 0.36 8.79
C GLY A 156 0.42 -0.32 9.49
N LYS A 157 0.12 -1.15 10.50
CA LYS A 157 1.14 -1.90 11.23
C LYS A 157 0.59 -3.12 11.97
N THR A 158 1.41 -4.16 12.00
CA THR A 158 1.13 -5.44 12.68
C THR A 158 1.30 -5.38 14.21
N ASN A 159 2.12 -4.47 14.72
CA ASN A 159 2.32 -4.31 16.17
C ASN A 159 1.23 -3.41 16.79
N THR A 160 1.05 -3.50 18.10
CA THR A 160 0.04 -2.72 18.84
C THR A 160 0.60 -1.52 19.59
N ASN A 161 1.86 -1.14 19.33
CA ASN A 161 2.47 0.01 20.00
C ASN A 161 1.70 1.30 19.71
N ALA A 162 1.57 2.16 20.71
CA ALA A 162 0.94 3.45 20.53
C ALA A 162 1.75 4.36 19.58
N ILE A 163 1.04 5.17 18.80
CA ILE A 163 1.62 6.23 17.98
C ILE A 163 1.42 7.55 18.73
N ASN A 164 2.48 8.34 18.88
CA ASN A 164 2.39 9.68 19.47
C ASN A 164 2.71 10.71 18.40
N LEU A 165 1.71 11.51 18.00
CA LEU A 165 1.89 12.51 16.94
C LEU A 165 2.89 13.61 17.34
N SER A 166 3.07 13.83 18.64
CA SER A 166 4.11 14.71 19.20
C SER A 166 5.54 14.24 18.91
N GLN A 167 5.74 13.00 18.47
CA GLN A 167 7.05 12.45 18.12
C GLN A 167 7.36 12.54 16.62
N LEU A 168 6.44 13.02 15.79
CA LEU A 168 6.65 13.13 14.34
C LEU A 168 7.65 14.25 13.97
N GLY A 169 7.85 15.24 14.85
CA GLY A 169 8.66 16.41 14.55
C GLY A 169 8.01 17.32 13.50
N ASP A 170 8.62 18.49 13.27
CA ASP A 170 8.18 19.42 12.22
C ASP A 170 8.99 19.26 10.91
N ASP A 171 10.08 18.50 10.95
CA ASP A 171 10.92 18.21 9.79
C ASP A 171 10.50 16.91 9.12
N SER A 172 10.57 16.87 7.78
CA SER A 172 10.40 15.62 7.04
C SER A 172 11.41 14.60 7.52
N LYS A 173 10.93 13.43 7.98
CA LYS A 173 11.77 12.31 8.38
C LYS A 173 12.69 11.82 7.25
N TYR A 174 12.24 12.01 6.01
CA TYR A 174 12.94 11.57 4.81
C TYR A 174 13.21 12.78 3.91
N THR A 175 14.41 12.80 3.34
CA THR A 175 14.82 13.74 2.30
C THR A 175 14.99 13.00 0.99
N ILE A 176 14.89 13.69 -0.15
CA ILE A 176 15.27 13.12 -1.44
C ILE A 176 16.79 12.94 -1.42
N ASP A 177 17.28 11.69 -1.54
CA ASP A 177 18.71 11.39 -1.61
C ASP A 177 19.28 11.74 -2.99
N HIS A 178 18.51 11.44 -4.04
CA HIS A 178 18.91 11.64 -5.43
C HIS A 178 17.83 12.42 -6.18
N GLN A 179 18.15 13.67 -6.51
CA GLN A 179 17.28 14.55 -7.27
C GLN A 179 17.88 14.85 -8.65
N GLY A 180 17.10 14.61 -9.70
CA GLY A 180 17.43 15.01 -11.06
C GLY A 180 16.80 16.35 -11.46
N ASP A 181 16.74 16.62 -12.75
CA ASP A 181 16.24 17.84 -13.36
C ASP A 181 15.39 17.57 -14.61
N GLU A 182 15.45 18.45 -15.62
CA GLU A 182 14.70 18.30 -16.89
C GLU A 182 15.50 17.60 -17.99
N ASN A 183 16.74 17.21 -17.70
CA ASN A 183 17.64 16.52 -18.62
C ASN A 183 17.75 15.04 -18.25
N ASN A 184 18.22 14.23 -19.20
CA ASN A 184 18.59 12.85 -18.94
C ASN A 184 19.67 12.77 -17.85
N ASN A 185 19.32 12.17 -16.71
CA ASN A 185 20.16 12.01 -15.56
C ASN A 185 20.58 10.55 -15.36
N THR A 186 21.68 10.35 -14.64
CA THR A 186 22.08 9.03 -14.15
C THR A 186 22.25 9.14 -12.64
N LEU A 187 21.28 8.57 -11.92
CA LEU A 187 21.21 8.61 -10.46
C LEU A 187 21.56 7.21 -9.93
N VAL A 188 22.62 7.13 -9.14
CA VAL A 188 23.16 5.85 -8.64
C VAL A 188 23.21 5.89 -7.13
N GLY A 189 22.51 4.95 -6.50
CA GLY A 189 22.48 4.74 -5.06
C GLY A 189 23.84 4.34 -4.50
N ALA A 190 23.96 4.42 -3.18
CA ALA A 190 25.19 4.08 -2.48
C ALA A 190 25.59 2.62 -2.75
N THR A 191 26.89 2.35 -2.74
CA THR A 191 27.41 0.98 -2.89
C THR A 191 27.16 0.10 -1.66
N ASP A 192 26.63 0.67 -0.58
CA ASP A 192 26.16 -0.09 0.59
C ASP A 192 24.78 -0.67 0.26
N THR A 193 24.73 -1.98 0.04
CA THR A 193 23.57 -2.68 -0.54
C THR A 193 22.33 -2.73 0.37
N ASN A 194 22.31 -1.99 1.47
CA ASN A 194 21.21 -1.94 2.43
C ASN A 194 20.86 -0.52 2.85
N LYS A 195 21.40 0.51 2.18
CA LYS A 195 20.97 1.87 2.43
C LYS A 195 19.61 2.07 1.76
N ASP A 196 18.71 2.78 2.43
CA ASP A 196 17.39 3.12 1.90
C ASP A 196 17.48 4.51 1.28
N GLU A 197 17.16 4.65 0.00
CA GLU A 197 17.22 5.92 -0.71
C GLU A 197 15.88 6.35 -1.32
N ILE A 198 15.74 7.66 -1.51
CA ILE A 198 14.66 8.25 -2.30
C ILE A 198 15.23 8.89 -3.56
N PHE A 199 14.79 8.40 -4.72
CA PHE A 199 15.13 8.91 -6.03
C PHE A 199 13.94 9.66 -6.64
N VAL A 200 14.19 10.88 -7.11
CA VAL A 200 13.23 11.70 -7.86
C VAL A 200 13.96 12.28 -9.06
N ALA A 201 13.81 11.66 -10.24
CA ALA A 201 14.62 12.02 -11.40
C ALA A 201 14.06 13.25 -12.16
N GLY A 202 12.77 13.31 -12.43
CA GLY A 202 12.14 14.52 -12.96
C GLY A 202 11.69 14.35 -14.40
N ALA A 203 12.30 15.06 -15.34
CA ALA A 203 11.98 14.89 -16.75
C ALA A 203 13.24 14.56 -17.56
N GLY A 204 13.05 13.91 -18.71
CA GLY A 204 14.15 13.39 -19.51
C GLY A 204 14.15 11.87 -19.46
N ASN A 205 15.04 11.23 -20.22
CA ASN A 205 15.19 9.78 -20.19
C ASN A 205 16.27 9.44 -19.17
N ASP A 206 15.85 9.12 -17.96
CA ASP A 206 16.70 8.96 -16.80
C ASP A 206 17.11 7.51 -16.58
N THR A 207 18.24 7.32 -15.89
CA THR A 207 18.67 6.00 -15.41
C THR A 207 18.87 6.06 -13.91
N LEU A 208 18.07 5.28 -13.17
CA LEU A 208 18.07 5.21 -11.71
C LEU A 208 18.58 3.83 -11.31
N THR A 209 19.60 3.74 -10.47
CA THR A 209 20.17 2.46 -9.99
C THR A 209 20.14 2.42 -8.47
N GLY A 210 19.40 1.48 -7.89
CA GLY A 210 19.24 1.38 -6.44
C GLY A 210 20.48 0.93 -5.68
N ASN A 211 21.17 -0.09 -6.21
CA ASN A 211 22.26 -0.80 -5.51
C ASN A 211 21.85 -1.53 -4.21
N GLY A 212 20.61 -1.42 -3.74
CA GLY A 212 20.02 -2.29 -2.71
C GLY A 212 19.21 -1.51 -1.67
N GLY A 213 18.68 -2.18 -0.66
CA GLY A 213 17.86 -1.55 0.38
C GLY A 213 16.43 -1.21 -0.06
N MET A 214 15.72 -0.52 0.83
CA MET A 214 14.32 -0.12 0.64
C MET A 214 14.25 1.22 -0.12
N ASP A 215 14.43 1.13 -1.43
CA ASP A 215 14.45 2.31 -2.30
C ASP A 215 13.06 2.73 -2.78
N VAL A 216 12.88 4.04 -2.88
CA VAL A 216 11.72 4.71 -3.50
C VAL A 216 12.17 5.31 -4.82
N PHE A 217 11.59 4.88 -5.94
CA PHE A 217 11.89 5.43 -7.27
C PHE A 217 10.70 6.20 -7.83
N SER A 218 10.93 7.46 -8.17
CA SER A 218 10.05 8.29 -8.99
C SER A 218 10.84 8.80 -10.18
N ALA A 219 10.74 8.12 -11.33
CA ALA A 219 11.52 8.48 -12.50
C ALA A 219 10.97 9.74 -13.18
N GLY A 220 9.65 9.83 -13.38
CA GLY A 220 8.98 11.08 -13.73
C GLY A 220 8.46 11.07 -15.17
N THR A 221 8.90 11.97 -16.06
CA THR A 221 8.45 11.95 -17.47
C THR A 221 9.60 11.70 -18.43
N GLY A 222 9.44 10.76 -19.33
CA GLY A 222 10.45 10.34 -20.29
C GLY A 222 10.42 8.83 -20.43
N ASN A 223 11.38 8.27 -21.16
CA ASN A 223 11.56 6.82 -21.22
C ASN A 223 12.70 6.45 -20.27
N ASP A 224 12.35 6.10 -19.05
CA ASP A 224 13.29 5.92 -17.97
C ASP A 224 13.74 4.47 -17.82
N THR A 225 14.87 4.26 -17.16
CA THR A 225 15.39 2.94 -16.80
C THR A 225 15.68 2.88 -15.32
N ILE A 226 14.94 2.05 -14.60
CA ILE A 226 15.13 1.78 -13.18
C ILE A 226 15.80 0.42 -13.03
N ILE A 227 16.94 0.38 -12.35
CA ILE A 227 17.80 -0.81 -12.21
C ILE A 227 17.78 -1.24 -10.75
N ILE A 228 17.32 -2.47 -10.51
CA ILE A 228 17.17 -3.06 -9.17
C ILE A 228 17.92 -4.38 -9.05
N ASN A 229 18.39 -4.69 -7.84
CA ASN A 229 19.08 -5.95 -7.55
C ASN A 229 18.29 -6.83 -6.55
N ALA A 230 18.90 -7.94 -6.12
CA ALA A 230 18.29 -8.88 -5.16
C ALA A 230 17.82 -8.24 -3.85
N SER A 231 18.56 -7.24 -3.35
CA SER A 231 18.24 -6.55 -2.09
C SER A 231 16.99 -5.69 -2.26
N ASN A 232 16.92 -4.92 -3.35
CA ASN A 232 15.71 -4.15 -3.69
C ASN A 232 14.48 -5.04 -3.87
N ILE A 233 14.63 -6.17 -4.58
CA ILE A 233 13.52 -7.14 -4.76
C ILE A 233 13.03 -7.66 -3.40
N THR A 234 13.95 -7.97 -2.48
CA THR A 234 13.60 -8.46 -1.14
C THR A 234 12.75 -7.45 -0.38
N GLU A 235 13.11 -6.16 -0.43
CA GLU A 235 12.30 -5.11 0.21
C GLU A 235 10.99 -4.86 -0.55
N LEU A 236 10.96 -4.99 -1.88
CA LEU A 236 9.72 -4.94 -2.67
C LEU A 236 8.78 -6.12 -2.44
N GLU A 237 9.22 -7.26 -1.91
CA GLU A 237 8.35 -8.39 -1.54
C GLU A 237 7.88 -8.31 -0.06
N LYS A 238 8.54 -7.49 0.75
CA LYS A 238 8.29 -7.44 2.20
C LYS A 238 6.98 -6.74 2.51
N ILE A 239 6.15 -7.36 3.33
CA ILE A 239 4.89 -6.77 3.79
C ILE A 239 5.10 -6.14 5.17
N GLY A 240 4.48 -5.00 5.39
CA GLY A 240 4.24 -4.46 6.71
C GLY A 240 4.97 -3.16 7.06
N ALA A 241 4.64 -2.71 8.26
CA ALA A 241 4.82 -1.35 8.75
C ALA A 241 6.12 -0.66 8.34
N GLY A 242 5.96 0.46 7.61
CA GLY A 242 7.04 1.39 7.32
C GLY A 242 7.95 0.94 6.18
N ASN A 243 7.62 -0.17 5.52
CA ASN A 243 8.14 -0.44 4.20
C ASN A 243 7.64 0.66 3.24
N ARG A 244 8.54 1.14 2.39
CA ARG A 244 8.28 2.18 1.40
C ARG A 244 8.87 1.81 0.05
N ALA A 245 9.46 0.63 -0.09
CA ALA A 245 10.06 0.20 -1.34
C ALA A 245 9.01 0.34 -2.45
N ASN A 246 9.29 1.16 -3.45
CA ASN A 246 8.36 1.39 -4.53
C ASN A 246 9.09 1.82 -5.81
N ILE A 247 8.42 1.60 -6.93
CA ILE A 247 8.89 1.87 -8.26
C ILE A 247 7.75 2.55 -9.01
N ASN A 248 8.02 3.76 -9.47
CA ASN A 248 7.15 4.51 -10.36
C ASN A 248 7.98 5.04 -11.53
N GLY A 249 7.74 4.52 -12.74
CA GLY A 249 8.35 5.05 -13.97
C GLY A 249 7.76 6.40 -14.34
N GLY A 250 6.44 6.49 -14.39
CA GLY A 250 5.67 7.70 -14.59
C GLY A 250 5.18 7.84 -16.03
N GLY A 251 5.55 8.92 -16.70
CA GLY A 251 5.04 9.25 -18.02
C GLY A 251 6.01 8.91 -19.14
N GLY A 252 5.77 7.81 -19.85
CA GLY A 252 6.50 7.48 -21.08
C GLY A 252 6.52 5.98 -21.31
N ILE A 253 7.66 5.43 -21.72
CA ILE A 253 7.89 3.99 -21.84
C ILE A 253 9.06 3.63 -20.93
N ASP A 254 8.73 3.14 -19.75
CA ASP A 254 9.69 2.96 -18.68
C ASP A 254 10.13 1.51 -18.55
N THR A 255 11.40 1.32 -18.19
CA THR A 255 12.05 0.00 -18.12
C THR A 255 12.49 -0.31 -16.70
N LEU A 256 11.98 -1.42 -16.15
CA LEU A 256 12.50 -2.02 -14.93
C LEU A 256 13.50 -3.13 -15.28
N LYS A 257 14.78 -2.90 -14.99
CA LYS A 257 15.88 -3.81 -15.29
C LYS A 257 16.37 -4.54 -14.03
N LEU A 258 16.62 -5.83 -14.16
CA LEU A 258 17.26 -6.63 -13.11
C LEU A 258 18.79 -6.63 -13.27
N ASP A 259 19.50 -6.23 -12.21
CA ASP A 259 20.95 -6.33 -12.11
C ASP A 259 21.36 -7.39 -11.08
N GLY A 260 21.83 -8.53 -11.57
CA GLY A 260 22.23 -9.68 -10.75
C GLY A 260 22.09 -10.99 -11.52
N SER A 261 22.20 -12.10 -10.79
CA SER A 261 22.13 -13.46 -11.34
C SER A 261 21.21 -14.34 -10.52
N GLY A 262 20.38 -15.14 -11.18
CA GLY A 262 19.43 -16.02 -10.48
C GLY A 262 18.29 -15.25 -9.81
N LEU A 263 18.03 -14.01 -10.24
CA LEU A 263 17.02 -13.17 -9.60
C LEU A 263 15.62 -13.64 -9.96
N THR A 264 14.69 -13.54 -9.02
CA THR A 264 13.27 -13.77 -9.27
C THR A 264 12.50 -12.51 -8.87
N LEU A 265 11.88 -11.84 -9.83
CA LEU A 265 10.93 -10.77 -9.59
C LEU A 265 9.52 -11.36 -9.62
N ASP A 266 8.92 -11.57 -8.45
CA ASP A 266 7.61 -12.21 -8.30
C ASP A 266 6.53 -11.19 -7.93
N PHE A 267 5.86 -10.65 -8.95
CA PHE A 267 4.76 -9.69 -8.77
C PHE A 267 3.62 -10.28 -7.93
N THR A 268 3.46 -11.60 -7.86
CA THR A 268 2.43 -12.24 -7.02
C THR A 268 2.68 -12.12 -5.51
N LYS A 269 3.85 -11.62 -5.11
CA LYS A 269 4.19 -11.30 -3.72
C LYS A 269 4.33 -9.80 -3.44
N ILE A 270 4.17 -8.98 -4.48
CA ILE A 270 4.34 -7.53 -4.39
C ILE A 270 2.94 -6.92 -4.44
N SER A 271 2.57 -6.12 -3.44
CA SER A 271 1.27 -5.45 -3.41
C SER A 271 1.05 -4.59 -4.66
N ASN A 272 -0.19 -4.56 -5.15
CA ASN A 272 -0.64 -3.99 -6.45
C ASN A 272 -0.43 -2.47 -6.63
N ASN A 273 0.38 -1.83 -5.78
CA ASN A 273 0.70 -0.41 -5.87
C ASN A 273 2.20 -0.09 -5.76
N ARG A 274 3.06 -1.11 -5.57
CA ARG A 274 4.51 -0.88 -5.41
C ARG A 274 5.28 -0.75 -6.70
N ILE A 275 4.77 -1.28 -7.79
CA ILE A 275 5.39 -1.16 -9.11
C ILE A 275 4.33 -0.62 -10.04
N LYS A 276 4.54 0.60 -10.53
CA LYS A 276 3.60 1.35 -11.37
C LYS A 276 4.34 1.99 -12.52
N ASP A 277 3.58 2.19 -13.59
CA ASP A 277 4.01 2.92 -14.78
C ASP A 277 5.33 2.35 -15.35
N ILE A 278 5.34 1.04 -15.60
CA ILE A 278 6.42 0.27 -16.20
C ILE A 278 5.87 -0.50 -17.41
N GLU A 279 6.39 -0.19 -18.59
CA GLU A 279 6.01 -0.84 -19.85
C GLU A 279 7.00 -1.93 -20.29
N LYS A 280 8.22 -1.94 -19.74
CA LYS A 280 9.28 -2.90 -20.07
C LYS A 280 9.89 -3.53 -18.82
N ILE A 281 9.99 -4.86 -18.79
CA ILE A 281 10.84 -5.60 -17.85
C ILE A 281 12.06 -6.13 -18.61
N ASP A 282 13.25 -5.80 -18.14
CA ASP A 282 14.51 -6.24 -18.72
C ASP A 282 15.21 -7.25 -17.79
N LEU A 283 15.18 -8.53 -18.18
CA LEU A 283 15.82 -9.65 -17.47
C LEU A 283 17.27 -9.89 -17.92
N THR A 284 17.82 -9.10 -18.85
CA THR A 284 19.16 -9.28 -19.44
C THR A 284 20.33 -9.01 -18.50
N GLY A 285 20.10 -9.01 -17.19
CA GLY A 285 21.14 -9.13 -16.18
C GLY A 285 22.00 -10.39 -16.39
N SER A 286 22.96 -10.61 -15.49
CA SER A 286 23.79 -11.80 -15.56
C SER A 286 23.01 -13.09 -15.24
N GLY A 287 23.42 -14.25 -15.79
CA GLY A 287 22.78 -15.54 -15.48
C GLY A 287 21.30 -15.63 -15.82
N ASP A 288 20.61 -16.58 -15.17
CA ASP A 288 19.21 -16.93 -15.50
C ASP A 288 18.25 -16.24 -14.51
N ASN A 289 17.54 -15.22 -14.95
CA ASN A 289 16.57 -14.47 -14.16
C ASN A 289 15.13 -14.89 -14.48
N THR A 290 14.21 -14.67 -13.54
CA THR A 290 12.82 -15.09 -13.66
C THR A 290 11.88 -13.94 -13.34
N LEU A 291 10.91 -13.69 -14.22
CA LEU A 291 9.74 -12.87 -13.93
C LEU A 291 8.54 -13.78 -13.65
N LYS A 292 7.82 -13.52 -12.56
CA LYS A 292 6.57 -14.21 -12.25
C LYS A 292 5.46 -13.18 -12.05
N LEU A 293 4.34 -13.35 -12.72
CA LEU A 293 3.21 -12.43 -12.65
C LEU A 293 1.87 -13.11 -12.90
N ASN A 294 0.82 -12.51 -12.37
CA ASN A 294 -0.57 -12.82 -12.68
C ASN A 294 -1.20 -11.71 -13.55
N LEU A 295 -2.49 -11.84 -13.84
CA LEU A 295 -3.22 -10.93 -14.72
C LEU A 295 -3.33 -9.50 -14.17
N ASN A 296 -3.62 -9.35 -12.88
CA ASN A 296 -3.85 -8.05 -12.26
C ASN A 296 -2.56 -7.23 -12.28
N ASP A 297 -1.42 -7.89 -12.07
CA ASP A 297 -0.11 -7.24 -12.02
C ASP A 297 0.27 -6.52 -13.33
N ILE A 298 -0.29 -6.92 -14.49
CA ILE A 298 -0.06 -6.22 -15.78
C ILE A 298 -0.86 -4.91 -15.85
N LEU A 299 -2.11 -4.91 -15.36
CA LEU A 299 -2.95 -3.71 -15.34
C LEU A 299 -2.38 -2.66 -14.41
N ASP A 300 -1.82 -3.11 -13.29
CA ASP A 300 -1.29 -2.22 -12.26
C ASP A 300 0.09 -1.66 -12.63
N ALA A 301 0.90 -2.45 -13.35
CA ALA A 301 2.23 -2.02 -13.78
C ALA A 301 2.20 -1.09 -15.02
N SER A 302 1.38 -1.35 -16.06
CA SER A 302 1.43 -0.58 -17.33
C SER A 302 0.16 0.24 -17.54
N THR A 303 -0.01 1.30 -16.74
CA THR A 303 -1.27 2.08 -16.71
C THR A 303 -1.53 2.87 -18.00
N SER A 304 -0.48 3.13 -18.79
CA SER A 304 -0.51 3.96 -19.99
C SER A 304 -0.85 3.17 -21.27
N THR A 305 -0.35 1.94 -21.40
CA THR A 305 -0.48 1.14 -22.63
C THR A 305 -1.24 -0.16 -22.46
N ASN A 306 -1.40 -0.69 -21.24
CA ASN A 306 -1.83 -2.06 -20.96
C ASN A 306 -0.96 -3.13 -21.65
N ILE A 307 0.24 -2.77 -22.11
CA ILE A 307 1.21 -3.67 -22.73
C ILE A 307 2.44 -3.72 -21.83
N LEU A 308 2.86 -4.94 -21.49
CA LEU A 308 4.12 -5.19 -20.80
C LEU A 308 5.03 -5.98 -21.72
N LYS A 309 6.21 -5.47 -22.01
CA LYS A 309 7.24 -6.16 -22.81
C LYS A 309 8.29 -6.75 -21.89
N VAL A 310 8.64 -8.01 -22.10
CA VAL A 310 9.67 -8.71 -21.31
C VAL A 310 10.82 -9.07 -22.21
N LEU A 311 11.97 -8.46 -21.95
CA LEU A 311 13.25 -8.73 -22.60
C LEU A 311 14.08 -9.66 -21.72
N GLY A 312 14.92 -10.47 -22.33
CA GLY A 312 15.80 -11.38 -21.62
C GLY A 312 16.73 -12.09 -22.59
N ASN A 313 17.56 -12.98 -22.06
CA ASN A 313 18.51 -13.78 -22.83
C ASN A 313 18.26 -15.29 -22.58
N THR A 314 19.06 -16.13 -23.23
CA THR A 314 18.94 -17.59 -23.09
C THR A 314 19.16 -18.01 -21.63
N GLY A 315 18.13 -18.61 -21.02
CA GLY A 315 18.15 -19.05 -19.62
C GLY A 315 17.06 -18.38 -18.80
N ASP A 316 16.71 -17.14 -19.17
CA ASP A 316 15.66 -16.36 -18.54
C ASP A 316 14.26 -16.98 -18.73
N LYS A 317 13.38 -16.70 -17.76
CA LYS A 317 12.06 -17.32 -17.68
C LYS A 317 10.96 -16.32 -17.35
N VAL A 318 9.78 -16.57 -17.90
CA VAL A 318 8.54 -15.91 -17.50
C VAL A 318 7.53 -16.96 -17.04
N ASN A 319 7.08 -16.84 -15.80
CA ASN A 319 6.05 -17.71 -15.25
C ASN A 319 4.71 -16.95 -15.20
N ILE A 320 3.71 -17.46 -15.90
CA ILE A 320 2.35 -16.87 -15.99
C ILE A 320 1.27 -17.95 -15.87
N ASP A 321 0.02 -17.55 -15.66
CA ASP A 321 -1.13 -18.45 -15.79
C ASP A 321 -1.50 -18.62 -17.27
N ILE A 322 -0.95 -19.65 -17.92
CA ILE A 322 -1.14 -19.92 -19.37
C ILE A 322 -2.59 -20.30 -19.71
N THR A 323 -3.42 -20.61 -18.71
CA THR A 323 -4.85 -20.84 -18.93
C THR A 323 -5.61 -19.53 -19.18
N LYS A 324 -5.07 -18.41 -18.69
CA LYS A 324 -5.61 -17.05 -18.86
C LYS A 324 -4.93 -16.25 -19.96
N PHE A 325 -3.65 -16.51 -20.20
CA PHE A 325 -2.87 -15.90 -21.28
C PHE A 325 -2.81 -16.82 -22.48
N VAL A 326 -3.62 -16.51 -23.50
CA VAL A 326 -3.69 -17.29 -24.73
C VAL A 326 -2.78 -16.66 -25.77
N THR A 327 -1.95 -17.48 -26.40
CA THR A 327 -1.09 -17.05 -27.51
C THR A 327 -1.71 -17.46 -28.84
N ASN A 328 -1.61 -16.57 -29.84
CA ASN A 328 -1.82 -16.95 -31.23
C ASN A 328 -0.46 -17.06 -31.91
N SER A 329 0.03 -18.29 -32.02
CA SER A 329 1.40 -18.62 -32.49
C SER A 329 1.76 -18.12 -33.89
N ALA A 330 0.83 -17.51 -34.64
CA ALA A 330 1.06 -16.96 -35.98
C ALA A 330 1.49 -15.48 -36.02
N ASN A 331 1.55 -14.78 -34.88
CA ASN A 331 1.66 -13.31 -34.83
C ASN A 331 2.81 -12.80 -33.95
N ASN A 332 4.03 -13.32 -34.12
CA ASN A 332 5.19 -12.68 -33.50
C ASN A 332 5.37 -11.26 -34.06
N ILE A 333 5.76 -10.32 -33.19
CA ILE A 333 6.11 -8.95 -33.58
C ILE A 333 7.60 -8.75 -33.33
N THR A 334 8.30 -8.15 -34.29
CA THR A 334 9.68 -7.73 -34.10
C THR A 334 9.75 -6.22 -33.92
N GLU A 335 10.37 -5.78 -32.83
CA GLU A 335 10.60 -4.37 -32.50
C GLU A 335 12.02 -4.23 -31.91
N ASP A 336 12.75 -3.19 -32.31
CA ASP A 336 14.11 -2.91 -31.83
C ASP A 336 15.08 -4.11 -31.90
N SER A 337 14.94 -4.96 -32.94
CA SER A 337 15.69 -6.22 -33.15
C SER A 337 15.35 -7.38 -32.21
N VAL A 338 14.34 -7.23 -31.35
CA VAL A 338 13.82 -8.29 -30.49
C VAL A 338 12.54 -8.84 -31.11
N THR A 339 12.41 -10.17 -31.14
CA THR A 339 11.19 -10.83 -31.61
C THR A 339 10.37 -11.29 -30.42
N TYR A 340 9.14 -10.79 -30.31
CA TYR A 340 8.23 -11.07 -29.22
C TYR A 340 7.14 -12.04 -29.66
N LYS A 341 6.87 -13.01 -28.79
CA LYS A 341 5.64 -13.79 -28.81
C LYS A 341 4.58 -13.06 -27.96
N ILE A 342 3.39 -12.89 -28.54
CA ILE A 342 2.31 -12.14 -27.90
C ILE A 342 1.38 -13.11 -27.18
N TYR A 343 1.09 -12.75 -25.94
CA TYR A 343 0.11 -13.37 -25.07
C TYR A 343 -0.98 -12.36 -24.77
N THR A 344 -2.20 -12.64 -25.23
CA THR A 344 -3.38 -11.81 -24.95
C THR A 344 -4.23 -12.47 -23.88
N HIS A 345 -4.89 -11.68 -23.05
CA HIS A 345 -5.83 -12.25 -22.10
C HIS A 345 -7.06 -12.84 -22.82
N SER A 346 -7.61 -13.93 -22.30
CA SER A 346 -8.77 -14.62 -22.89
C SER A 346 -10.07 -13.82 -22.82
N ASN A 347 -10.13 -12.77 -21.99
CA ASN A 347 -11.23 -11.82 -21.97
C ASN A 347 -10.97 -10.66 -22.95
N ALA A 348 -11.80 -10.53 -23.99
CA ALA A 348 -11.64 -9.56 -25.07
C ALA A 348 -11.89 -8.09 -24.66
N GLU A 349 -12.39 -7.84 -23.44
CA GLU A 349 -12.71 -6.49 -22.94
C GLU A 349 -11.47 -5.72 -22.43
N THR A 350 -10.34 -6.40 -22.21
CA THR A 350 -9.08 -5.74 -21.84
C THR A 350 -8.14 -5.74 -23.04
N ASN A 351 -7.74 -4.57 -23.54
CA ASN A 351 -6.72 -4.43 -24.61
C ASN A 351 -5.30 -4.78 -24.12
N MET A 352 -5.19 -5.76 -23.21
CA MET A 352 -3.95 -6.12 -22.53
C MET A 352 -3.14 -7.12 -23.36
N ALA A 353 -1.84 -6.88 -23.45
CA ALA A 353 -0.93 -7.84 -24.05
C ALA A 353 0.39 -7.95 -23.28
N LEU A 354 0.85 -9.19 -23.10
CA LEU A 354 2.19 -9.51 -22.62
C LEU A 354 3.05 -9.93 -23.81
N TRP A 355 4.12 -9.20 -24.06
CA TRP A 355 5.04 -9.45 -25.19
C TRP A 355 6.31 -10.05 -24.63
N ILE A 356 6.51 -11.34 -24.83
CA ILE A 356 7.64 -12.07 -24.27
C ILE A 356 8.64 -12.33 -25.38
N ASP A 357 9.88 -11.90 -25.19
CA ASP A 357 10.98 -12.21 -26.11
C ASP A 357 11.06 -13.73 -26.34
N THR A 358 11.19 -14.13 -27.60
CA THR A 358 11.22 -15.54 -28.03
C THR A 358 12.40 -16.34 -27.49
N ASP A 359 13.44 -15.68 -26.98
CA ASP A 359 14.58 -16.34 -26.33
C ASP A 359 14.26 -16.84 -24.91
N LEU A 360 13.14 -16.38 -24.32
CA LEU A 360 12.74 -16.72 -22.95
C LEU A 360 11.86 -17.98 -22.95
N SER A 361 12.03 -18.79 -21.92
CA SER A 361 11.10 -19.89 -21.66
C SER A 361 9.87 -19.40 -20.88
N VAL A 362 8.69 -19.92 -21.25
CA VAL A 362 7.43 -19.59 -20.55
C VAL A 362 6.91 -20.83 -19.82
N ALA A 363 6.61 -20.69 -18.54
CA ALA A 363 6.09 -21.78 -17.70
C ALA A 363 4.80 -21.37 -16.95
N GLN A 364 4.06 -22.38 -16.48
CA GLN A 364 2.83 -22.20 -15.71
C GLN A 364 3.16 -21.87 -14.24
N ILE A 365 2.45 -20.89 -13.66
CA ILE A 365 2.43 -20.64 -12.21
C ILE A 365 1.43 -21.53 -11.46
#